data_AF-A0A2N5A278-F1
#
_entry.id   AF-A0A2N5A278-F1
#
_cell.length_a   1.000
_cell.length_b   1.000
_cell.length_c   1.000
_cell.angle_alpha   90.00
_cell.angle_beta   90.00
_cell.angle_gamma   90.00
#
_symmetry.space_group_name_H-M   'P 1'
#
loop_
_entity.id
_entity.type
_entity.pdbx_description
1 polymer ?
#
loop_
_entity_poly.entity_id
_entity_poly.type
_entity_poly.pdbx_seq_one_letter_code
_entity_poly.pdbx_strand_id
1 'polypeptide(L)'
;TGIMIIPCVWLGFAVQDTSTPFSVFVIISLLCGFAGANFASSMANISFFFPKAKQGGALGVNGGLGNMGVSVMQLVAPLVVSVSVFAIFGGTGSEQPDGSMLYLENAAWIWVPFLIIFTLAAWFFMNDLSASKASLSEQLPVLKRLHLWIMAL
;
A
#
# COMPACT_ATOMS: atom_id res chain seq x y z
N THR A 1 0.59 -6.92 1.86
CA THR A 1 -0.41 -6.19 2.67
C THR A 1 0.01 -6.04 4.13
N GLY A 2 0.12 -7.11 4.93
CA GLY A 2 0.38 -6.99 6.37
C GLY A 2 1.63 -6.21 6.79
N ILE A 3 2.72 -6.28 6.02
CA ILE A 3 3.96 -5.52 6.29
C ILE A 3 3.70 -4.00 6.36
N MET A 4 2.68 -3.49 5.66
CA MET A 4 2.35 -2.04 5.64
C MET A 4 1.80 -1.51 6.95
N ILE A 5 1.35 -2.38 7.85
CA ILE A 5 0.91 -1.96 9.18
C ILE A 5 2.06 -1.28 9.93
N ILE A 6 3.30 -1.78 9.79
CA ILE A 6 4.47 -1.26 10.49
C ILE A 6 4.75 0.21 10.14
N PRO A 7 4.99 0.60 8.86
CA PRO A 7 5.23 1.99 8.52
C PRO A 7 4.01 2.89 8.77
N CYS A 8 2.77 2.40 8.63
CA CYS A 8 1.58 3.21 8.93
C CYS A 8 1.47 3.55 10.41
N VAL A 9 1.67 2.57 11.30
CA VAL A 9 1.65 2.80 12.75
C VAL A 9 2.79 3.72 13.16
N TRP A 10 4.00 3.45 12.68
CA TRP A 10 5.19 4.24 13.01
C TRP A 10 5.07 5.69 12.52
N LEU A 11 4.57 5.89 11.30
CA LEU A 11 4.36 7.24 10.75
C LEU A 11 3.42 8.06 11.63
N GLY A 12 2.32 7.48 12.11
CA GLY A 12 1.38 8.22 12.95
C GLY A 12 2.02 8.72 14.25
N PHE A 13 2.90 7.94 14.90
CA PHE A 13 3.66 8.44 16.05
C PHE A 13 4.74 9.46 15.65
N ALA A 14 5.46 9.20 14.55
CA ALA A 14 6.56 10.04 14.09
C ALA A 14 6.11 11.47 13.74
N VAL A 15 4.90 11.64 13.18
CA VAL A 15 4.38 12.98 12.83
C VAL A 15 3.92 13.79 14.04
N GLN A 16 3.76 13.16 15.21
CA GLN A 16 3.36 13.85 16.45
C GLN A 16 4.56 14.41 17.22
N ASP A 17 5.77 13.92 16.97
CA ASP A 17 6.99 14.35 17.64
C ASP A 17 7.87 15.21 16.71
N THR A 18 7.94 16.51 17.00
CA THR A 18 8.74 17.49 16.24
C THR A 18 10.26 17.31 16.39
N SER A 19 10.69 16.49 17.34
CA SER A 19 12.10 16.09 17.49
C SER A 19 12.48 14.92 16.59
N THR A 20 11.50 14.29 15.91
CA THR A 20 11.75 13.18 14.98
C THR A 20 12.71 13.59 13.87
N PRO A 21 13.89 12.96 13.75
CA PRO A 21 14.87 13.31 12.74
C PRO A 21 14.37 13.02 11.32
N PHE A 22 14.83 13.81 10.35
CA PHE A 22 14.52 13.58 8.92
C PHE A 22 14.85 12.16 8.45
N SER A 23 15.93 11.57 8.97
CA SER A 23 16.33 10.20 8.64
C SER A 23 15.26 9.16 8.99
N VAL A 24 14.46 9.38 10.03
CA VAL A 24 13.33 8.51 10.38
C VAL A 24 12.27 8.56 9.28
N PHE A 25 11.92 9.74 8.79
CA PHE A 25 10.97 9.89 7.68
C PHE A 25 11.49 9.27 6.39
N VAL A 26 12.80 9.31 6.14
CA VAL A 26 13.42 8.59 5.00
C VAL A 26 13.22 7.08 5.13
N ILE A 27 13.46 6.50 6.31
CA ILE A 27 13.26 5.06 6.55
C ILE A 27 11.78 4.69 6.38
N ILE A 28 10.87 5.47 6.97
CA ILE A 28 9.43 5.25 6.82
C ILE A 28 9.02 5.33 5.34
N SER A 29 9.53 6.30 4.59
CA SER A 29 9.28 6.43 3.15
C SER A 29 9.74 5.20 2.37
N LEU A 30 10.95 4.70 2.65
CA LEU A 30 11.47 3.46 2.05
C LEU A 30 10.58 2.25 2.39
N LEU A 31 10.10 2.17 3.64
CA LEU A 31 9.18 1.12 4.07
C LEU A 31 7.82 1.22 3.36
N CYS A 32 7.25 2.42 3.21
CA CYS A 32 6.05 2.64 2.40
C CYS A 32 6.24 2.20 0.94
N GLY A 33 7.47 2.28 0.41
CA GLY A 33 7.82 1.78 -0.93
C GLY A 33 7.51 0.30 -1.16
N PHE A 34 7.52 -0.54 -0.11
CA PHE A 34 7.10 -1.94 -0.23
C PHE A 34 5.63 -2.08 -0.64
N ALA A 35 4.77 -1.08 -0.40
CA ALA A 35 3.40 -1.07 -0.90
C ALA A 35 3.35 -1.16 -2.43
N GLY A 36 4.27 -0.47 -3.12
CA GLY A 36 4.33 -0.45 -4.58
C GLY A 36 4.62 -1.81 -5.20
N ALA A 37 5.40 -2.65 -4.51
CA ALA A 37 5.70 -4.01 -4.96
C ALA A 37 4.47 -4.95 -4.92
N ASN A 38 3.40 -4.60 -4.20
CA ASN A 38 2.18 -5.40 -4.15
C ASN A 38 1.47 -5.49 -5.52
N PHE A 39 1.66 -4.51 -6.41
CA PHE A 39 1.04 -4.55 -7.73
C PHE A 39 1.56 -5.71 -8.56
N ALA A 40 2.89 -5.89 -8.60
CA ALA A 40 3.52 -6.97 -9.36
C ALA A 40 3.09 -8.36 -8.84
N SER A 41 3.08 -8.57 -7.52
CA SER A 41 2.66 -9.83 -6.93
C SER A 41 1.15 -10.10 -7.08
N SER A 42 0.31 -9.07 -6.91
CA SER A 42 -1.15 -9.18 -7.07
C SER A 42 -1.55 -9.54 -8.50
N MET A 43 -0.98 -8.84 -9.49
CA MET A 43 -1.28 -9.07 -10.91
C MET A 43 -0.78 -10.45 -11.37
N ALA A 44 0.40 -10.86 -10.91
CA ALA A 44 0.89 -12.22 -11.17
C ALA A 44 -0.04 -13.27 -10.56
N ASN A 45 -0.46 -13.10 -9.30
CA ASN A 45 -1.32 -14.05 -8.60
C ASN A 45 -2.69 -14.22 -9.28
N ILE A 46 -3.42 -13.13 -9.51
CA ILE A 46 -4.80 -13.20 -10.03
C ILE A 46 -4.87 -13.82 -11.43
N SER A 47 -3.79 -13.70 -12.22
CA SER A 47 -3.73 -14.28 -13.57
C SER A 47 -3.92 -15.81 -13.57
N PHE A 48 -3.48 -16.51 -12.52
CA PHE A 48 -3.60 -17.96 -12.41
C PHE A 48 -5.02 -18.44 -12.09
N PHE A 49 -5.87 -17.58 -11.54
CA PHE A 49 -7.25 -17.93 -11.14
C PHE A 49 -8.25 -17.84 -12.30
N PHE A 50 -7.88 -17.23 -13.42
CA PHE A 50 -8.78 -17.01 -14.54
C PHE A 50 -8.25 -17.66 -15.83
N PRO A 51 -9.11 -18.29 -16.65
CA PRO A 51 -8.72 -18.78 -17.96
C PRO A 51 -8.33 -17.62 -18.88
N LYS A 52 -7.45 -17.87 -19.87
CA LYS A 52 -6.91 -16.84 -20.78
C LYS A 52 -7.97 -15.91 -21.38
N ALA A 53 -9.13 -16.45 -21.77
CA ALA A 53 -10.25 -15.67 -22.33
C ALA A 53 -10.84 -14.62 -21.36
N LYS A 54 -10.66 -14.80 -20.04
CA LYS A 54 -11.17 -13.88 -19.00
C LYS A 54 -10.06 -13.08 -18.29
N GLN A 55 -8.79 -13.40 -18.54
CA GLN A 55 -7.66 -12.75 -17.87
C GLN A 55 -7.61 -11.24 -18.11
N GLY A 56 -7.89 -10.76 -19.33
CA GLY A 56 -7.91 -9.33 -19.62
C GLY A 56 -8.88 -8.54 -18.73
N GLY A 57 -10.10 -9.06 -18.57
CA GLY A 57 -11.10 -8.45 -17.68
C GLY A 57 -10.72 -8.53 -16.21
N ALA A 58 -10.25 -9.69 -15.74
CA ALA A 58 -9.85 -9.88 -14.34
C ALA A 58 -8.65 -8.99 -13.95
N LEU A 59 -7.62 -8.94 -14.80
CA LEU A 59 -6.45 -8.08 -14.61
C LEU A 59 -6.82 -6.60 -14.73
N GLY A 60 -7.73 -6.24 -15.64
CA GLY A 60 -8.23 -4.87 -15.80
C GLY A 60 -8.95 -4.37 -14.55
N VAL A 61 -9.83 -5.18 -13.96
CA VAL A 61 -10.53 -4.82 -12.70
C VAL A 61 -9.54 -4.74 -11.53
N ASN A 62 -8.68 -5.75 -11.36
CA ASN A 62 -7.71 -5.78 -10.26
C ASN A 62 -6.74 -4.60 -10.32
N GLY A 63 -6.14 -4.34 -11.49
CA GLY A 63 -5.21 -3.24 -11.68
C GLY A 63 -5.91 -1.88 -11.65
N GLY A 64 -7.10 -1.76 -12.25
CA GLY A 64 -7.86 -0.51 -12.28
C GLY A 64 -8.31 -0.06 -10.89
N LEU A 65 -8.97 -0.94 -10.13
CA LEU A 65 -9.38 -0.65 -8.76
C LEU A 65 -8.17 -0.53 -7.81
N GLY A 66 -7.09 -1.29 -8.06
CA GLY A 66 -5.85 -1.13 -7.31
C GLY A 66 -5.26 0.27 -7.42
N ASN A 67 -5.23 0.85 -8.63
CA ASN A 67 -4.74 2.21 -8.86
C ASN A 67 -5.66 3.30 -8.28
N MET A 68 -6.97 3.02 -8.16
CA MET A 68 -7.92 3.92 -7.47
C MET A 68 -7.55 4.16 -6.00
N GLY A 69 -6.77 3.26 -5.38
CA GLY A 69 -6.29 3.45 -4.01
C GLY A 69 -5.55 4.77 -3.79
N VAL A 70 -4.84 5.29 -4.81
CA VAL A 70 -4.13 6.57 -4.72
C VAL A 70 -5.10 7.73 -4.52
N SER A 71 -6.14 7.83 -5.35
CA SER A 71 -7.10 8.93 -5.27
C SER A 71 -7.99 8.81 -4.03
N VAL A 72 -8.36 7.59 -3.62
CA VAL A 72 -9.09 7.35 -2.38
C VAL A 72 -8.26 7.80 -1.17
N MET A 73 -6.97 7.49 -1.14
CA MET A 73 -6.08 7.94 -0.07
C MET A 73 -5.96 9.46 -0.03
N GLN A 74 -5.74 10.09 -1.19
CA GLN A 74 -5.63 11.54 -1.31
C GLN A 74 -6.93 12.29 -0.97
N LEU A 75 -8.09 11.64 -1.13
CA LEU A 75 -9.38 12.20 -0.73
C LEU A 75 -9.62 12.03 0.78
N VAL A 76 -9.42 10.81 1.30
CA VAL A 76 -9.76 10.47 2.69
C VAL A 76 -8.80 11.10 3.68
N ALA A 77 -7.49 11.10 3.40
CA ALA A 77 -6.48 11.59 4.35
C ALA A 77 -6.73 13.06 4.77
N PRO A 78 -6.95 14.03 3.87
CA PRO A 78 -7.26 15.41 4.25
C PRO A 78 -8.56 15.56 5.06
N LEU A 79 -9.55 14.69 4.84
CA LEU A 79 -10.80 14.73 5.58
C LEU A 79 -10.60 14.24 7.02
N VAL A 80 -9.92 13.11 7.21
CA VAL A 80 -9.78 12.49 8.53
C VAL A 80 -8.78 13.20 9.45
N VAL A 81 -7.85 14.01 8.91
CA VAL A 81 -6.94 14.80 9.76
C VAL A 81 -7.64 15.97 10.48
N SER A 82 -8.88 16.30 10.12
CA SER A 82 -9.66 17.37 10.77
C SER A 82 -10.51 16.91 11.95
N VAL A 83 -10.53 15.61 12.26
CA VAL A 83 -11.42 14.99 13.25
C VAL A 83 -10.63 14.16 14.26
N SER A 84 -11.05 14.14 15.52
CA SER A 84 -10.36 13.42 16.59
C SER A 84 -10.74 11.92 16.63
N VAL A 85 -10.37 11.16 15.60
CA VAL A 85 -10.78 9.75 15.45
C VAL A 85 -10.01 8.81 16.38
N PHE A 86 -8.70 9.03 16.55
CA PHE A 86 -7.81 8.12 17.27
C PHE A 86 -7.31 8.67 18.61
N ALA A 87 -8.06 9.58 19.26
CA ALA A 87 -7.69 10.19 20.54
C ALA A 87 -7.32 9.15 21.61
N ILE A 88 -8.10 8.07 21.73
CA ILE A 88 -7.85 6.99 22.71
C ILE A 88 -6.57 6.18 22.42
N PHE A 89 -6.04 6.28 21.20
CA PHE A 89 -4.82 5.60 20.77
C PHE A 89 -3.60 6.54 20.77
N GLY A 90 -3.72 7.72 21.39
CA GLY A 90 -2.65 8.70 21.49
C GLY A 90 -2.72 9.83 20.46
N GLY A 91 -3.83 9.98 19.74
CA GLY A 91 -4.03 11.14 18.84
C GLY A 91 -4.13 12.44 19.62
N THR A 92 -3.09 13.26 19.57
CA THR A 92 -2.96 14.49 20.38
C THR A 92 -3.51 15.72 19.68
N GLY A 93 -3.46 15.76 18.34
CA GLY A 93 -3.79 16.93 17.54
C GLY A 93 -2.84 18.12 17.76
N SER A 94 -2.86 19.06 16.83
CA SER A 94 -2.10 20.32 16.90
C SER A 94 -2.99 21.48 16.48
N GLU A 95 -3.07 22.53 17.31
CA GLU A 95 -3.85 23.72 17.02
C GLU A 95 -3.23 24.52 15.86
N GLN A 96 -4.07 24.93 14.92
CA GLN A 96 -3.69 25.70 13.75
C GLN A 96 -3.97 27.20 13.94
N PRO A 97 -3.35 28.10 13.15
CA PRO A 97 -3.54 29.55 13.30
C PRO A 97 -4.99 30.04 13.15
N ASP A 98 -5.86 29.25 12.51
CA ASP A 98 -7.29 29.55 12.34
C ASP A 98 -8.16 29.01 13.50
N GLY A 99 -7.56 28.43 14.53
CA GLY A 99 -8.23 27.83 15.69
C GLY A 99 -8.75 26.41 15.44
N SER A 100 -8.52 25.82 14.25
CA SER A 100 -8.83 24.43 13.99
C SER A 100 -7.80 23.47 14.60
N MET A 101 -8.18 22.21 14.78
CA MET A 101 -7.27 21.15 15.25
C MET A 101 -6.88 20.23 14.10
N LEU A 102 -5.57 19.96 13.96
CA LEU A 102 -5.02 19.05 12.96
C LEU A 102 -4.47 17.78 13.62
N TYR A 103 -5.04 16.63 13.25
CA TYR A 103 -4.67 15.29 13.70
C TYR A 103 -3.93 14.55 12.58
N LEU A 104 -2.68 14.94 12.33
CA LEU A 104 -1.90 14.46 11.19
C LEU A 104 -1.66 12.93 11.21
N GLU A 105 -1.60 12.34 12.40
CA GLU A 105 -1.49 10.90 12.63
C GLU A 105 -2.61 10.09 11.95
N ASN A 106 -3.80 10.67 11.84
CA ASN A 106 -4.96 10.02 11.23
C ASN A 106 -4.74 9.70 9.75
N ALA A 107 -3.91 10.49 9.05
CA ALA A 107 -3.61 10.25 7.63
C ALA A 107 -3.00 8.87 7.39
N ALA A 108 -2.25 8.34 8.37
CA ALA A 108 -1.64 7.02 8.32
C ALA A 108 -2.48 5.97 9.07
N TRP A 109 -2.95 6.28 10.27
CA TRP A 109 -3.64 5.32 11.13
C TRP A 109 -5.01 4.89 10.62
N ILE A 110 -5.70 5.72 9.82
CA ILE A 110 -7.02 5.34 9.27
C ILE A 110 -6.95 4.05 8.42
N TRP A 111 -5.80 3.76 7.81
CA TRP A 111 -5.61 2.58 6.97
C TRP A 111 -5.29 1.31 7.77
N VAL A 112 -4.80 1.45 9.01
CA VAL A 112 -4.35 0.31 9.84
C VAL A 112 -5.47 -0.71 10.09
N PRO A 113 -6.71 -0.32 10.49
CA PRO A 113 -7.80 -1.28 10.64
C PRO A 113 -8.11 -2.05 9.35
N PHE A 114 -8.14 -1.37 8.20
CA PHE A 114 -8.40 -2.02 6.91
C PHE A 114 -7.26 -2.97 6.52
N LEU A 115 -6.00 -2.56 6.73
CA LEU A 115 -4.84 -3.42 6.49
C LEU A 115 -4.89 -4.69 7.34
N ILE A 116 -5.30 -4.60 8.61
CA ILE A 116 -5.49 -5.76 9.49
C ILE A 116 -6.60 -6.66 8.95
N ILE A 117 -7.80 -6.09 8.70
CA ILE A 117 -8.97 -6.83 8.21
C ILE A 117 -8.65 -7.58 6.91
N PHE A 118 -8.06 -6.90 5.92
CA PHE A 118 -7.75 -7.51 4.63
C PHE A 118 -6.53 -8.45 4.69
N THR A 119 -5.61 -8.27 5.64
CA THR A 119 -4.54 -9.26 5.88
C THR A 119 -5.13 -10.56 6.42
N LEU A 120 -6.05 -10.48 7.39
CA LEU A 120 -6.75 -11.66 7.91
C LEU A 120 -7.64 -12.29 6.83
N ALA A 121 -8.38 -11.48 6.07
CA ALA A 121 -9.22 -12.00 4.99
C ALA A 121 -8.39 -12.72 3.92
N ALA A 122 -7.23 -12.17 3.53
CA ALA A 122 -6.32 -12.83 2.61
C ALA A 122 -5.82 -14.17 3.18
N TRP A 123 -5.45 -14.21 4.47
CA TRP A 123 -4.96 -15.42 5.12
C TRP A 123 -5.99 -16.55 5.18
N PHE A 124 -7.25 -16.24 5.46
CA PHE A 124 -8.30 -17.24 5.65
C PHE A 124 -9.09 -17.59 4.38
N PHE A 125 -9.17 -16.69 3.40
CA PHE A 125 -10.07 -16.85 2.25
C PHE A 125 -9.39 -16.89 0.89
N MET A 126 -8.11 -16.54 0.76
CA MET A 126 -7.37 -16.76 -0.50
C MET A 126 -6.80 -18.17 -0.56
N ASN A 127 -6.72 -18.72 -1.76
CA ASN A 127 -6.21 -20.07 -1.99
C ASN A 127 -4.83 -20.03 -2.64
N ASP A 128 -4.04 -21.07 -2.43
CA ASP A 128 -2.81 -21.32 -3.17
C ASP A 128 -3.09 -22.27 -4.33
N LEU A 129 -2.55 -21.95 -5.52
CA LEU A 129 -2.60 -22.82 -6.68
C LEU A 129 -1.25 -23.51 -6.88
N SER A 130 -1.28 -24.81 -7.16
CA SER A 130 -0.09 -25.62 -7.46
C SER A 130 0.39 -25.39 -8.91
N ALA A 131 0.61 -24.14 -9.30
CA ALA A 131 1.13 -23.79 -10.62
C ALA A 131 2.67 -23.88 -10.66
N SER A 132 3.21 -24.37 -11.77
CA SER A 132 4.66 -24.43 -12.01
C SER A 132 5.26 -23.03 -12.04
N LYS A 133 6.15 -22.74 -11.09
CA LYS A 133 6.89 -21.47 -11.03
C LYS A 133 8.15 -21.58 -11.88
N ALA A 134 8.34 -20.68 -12.84
CA ALA A 134 9.59 -20.59 -13.60
C ALA A 134 10.73 -20.12 -12.68
N SER A 135 11.89 -20.76 -12.78
CA SER A 135 13.09 -20.39 -12.03
C SER A 135 13.64 -19.01 -12.46
N LEU A 136 14.44 -18.37 -11.61
CA LEU A 136 15.09 -17.09 -11.95
C LEU A 136 15.95 -17.21 -13.22
N SER A 137 16.67 -18.33 -13.37
CA SER A 137 17.47 -18.63 -14.56
C SER A 137 16.65 -18.69 -15.84
N GLU A 138 15.38 -19.11 -15.77
CA GLU A 138 14.47 -19.15 -16.92
C GLU A 138 13.86 -17.77 -17.24
N GLN A 139 13.77 -16.87 -16.25
CA GLN A 139 13.22 -15.52 -16.42
C GLN A 139 14.26 -14.51 -16.93
N LEU A 140 15.51 -14.58 -16.44
CA LEU A 140 16.59 -13.63 -16.77
C LEU A 140 16.93 -13.47 -18.27
N PRO A 141 16.78 -14.48 -19.15
CA PRO A 141 17.06 -14.32 -20.58
C PRO A 141 16.27 -13.20 -21.26
N VAL A 142 15.12 -12.77 -20.71
CA VAL A 142 14.33 -11.65 -21.26
C VAL A 142 15.12 -10.33 -21.27
N LEU A 143 16.05 -10.13 -20.32
CA LEU A 143 16.87 -8.93 -20.21
C LEU A 143 17.82 -8.72 -21.40
N LYS A 144 18.09 -9.79 -22.17
CA LYS A 144 18.91 -9.72 -23.39
C LYS A 144 18.13 -9.18 -24.60
N ARG A 145 16.80 -9.05 -24.51
CA ARG A 145 15.95 -8.61 -25.62
C ARG A 145 15.90 -7.08 -25.67
N LEU A 146 16.36 -6.48 -26.76
CA LEU A 146 16.32 -5.03 -26.97
C LEU A 146 14.90 -4.45 -26.82
N HIS A 147 13.88 -5.16 -27.35
CA HIS A 147 12.48 -4.73 -27.25
C HIS A 147 11.99 -4.58 -25.80
N LEU A 148 12.56 -5.33 -24.84
CA LEU A 148 12.22 -5.14 -23.42
C LEU A 148 12.58 -3.72 -22.97
N TRP A 149 13.80 -3.28 -23.30
CA TRP A 149 14.31 -1.97 -22.92
C TRP A 149 13.60 -0.85 -23.66
N ILE A 150 13.27 -1.04 -24.95
CA ILE A 150 12.52 -0.05 -25.73
C ILE A 150 11.12 0.18 -25.13
N MET A 151 10.44 -0.88 -24.68
CA MET A 151 9.08 -0.77 -24.12
C MET A 151 9.06 -0.29 -22.66
N ALA A 152 10.21 -0.26 -21.98
CA ALA A 152 10.33 0.20 -20.59
C ALA A 152 10.63 1.70 -20.46
N LEU A 153 11.01 2.35 -21.56
CA LEU A 153 11.17 3.80 -21.67
C LEU A 153 9.80 4.49 -21.76
#